data_AF-A0A942CRJ4-F1
#
_entry.id   AF-A0A942CRJ4-F1
#
_cell.length_a   1.000
_cell.length_b   1.000
_cell.length_c   1.000
_cell.angle_alpha   90.00
_cell.angle_beta   90.00
_cell.angle_gamma   90.00
#
_symmetry.space_group_name_H-M   'P 1'
#
loop_
_entity.id
_entity.type
_entity.pdbx_description
1 polymer ?
#
loop_
_entity_poly.entity_id
_entity_poly.type
_entity_poly.pdbx_seq_one_letter_code
_entity_poly.pdbx_strand_id
1 'polypeptide(L)'
;MVFSALVKRDRIPREWISPINEVLRVTEGHEELVETTARGWRMEYIAREGGLDWLLAAIARSAADLITEGQPSQVRQCANPSCSLFFYDNSRTRRRRWCSMSLCGNRHKVAAFARRKTLKRRAASA
;
A
#
# COMPACT_ATOMS: atom_id res chain seq x y z
N MET A 1 -6.75 13.05 3.85
CA MET A 1 -5.99 11.91 4.39
C MET A 1 -4.86 11.56 3.43
N VAL A 2 -3.63 11.38 3.91
CA VAL A 2 -2.39 11.23 3.09
C VAL A 2 -2.47 10.15 2.01
N PHE A 3 -3.03 8.98 2.33
CA PHE A 3 -3.20 7.91 1.36
C PHE A 3 -4.17 8.25 0.22
N SER A 4 -5.16 9.11 0.46
CA SER A 4 -6.00 9.61 -0.64
C SER A 4 -5.23 10.57 -1.54
N ALA A 5 -4.32 11.38 -0.99
CA ALA A 5 -3.49 12.28 -1.80
C ALA A 5 -2.52 11.45 -2.67
N LEU A 6 -1.93 10.40 -2.10
CA LEU A 6 -1.12 9.42 -2.84
C LEU A 6 -1.90 8.77 -4.00
N VAL A 7 -3.11 8.25 -3.73
CA VAL A 7 -3.95 7.62 -4.78
C VAL A 7 -4.36 8.61 -5.86
N LYS A 8 -4.68 9.86 -5.49
CA LYS A 8 -5.15 10.90 -6.41
C LYS A 8 -4.04 11.67 -7.12
N ARG A 9 -2.77 11.43 -6.74
CA ARG A 9 -1.60 12.24 -7.17
C ARG A 9 -1.72 13.72 -6.82
N ASP A 10 -2.38 14.01 -5.72
CA ASP A 10 -2.44 15.35 -5.17
C ASP A 10 -1.13 15.68 -4.43
N ARG A 11 -0.85 16.97 -4.23
CA ARG A 11 0.27 17.42 -3.42
C ARG A 11 0.14 16.88 -1.99
N ILE A 12 1.16 16.16 -1.52
CA ILE A 12 1.23 15.72 -0.12
C ILE A 12 1.59 16.92 0.75
N PRO A 13 0.79 17.25 1.78
CA PRO A 13 1.09 18.38 2.66
C PRO A 13 2.35 18.16 3.50
N ARG A 14 3.07 19.25 3.82
CA ARG A 14 4.38 19.20 4.50
C ARG A 14 4.29 18.63 5.92
N GLU A 15 3.16 18.80 6.60
CA GLU A 15 2.91 18.27 7.93
C GLU A 15 2.94 16.72 7.98
N TRP A 16 2.68 16.06 6.85
CA TRP A 16 2.82 14.60 6.74
C TRP A 16 4.24 14.14 6.43
N ILE A 17 5.04 15.00 5.79
CA ILE A 17 6.44 14.71 5.44
C ILE A 17 7.37 14.96 6.63
N SER A 18 7.03 15.92 7.50
CA SER A 18 7.90 16.34 8.59
C SER A 18 8.26 15.21 9.58
N PRO A 19 7.31 14.37 10.03
CA PRO A 19 7.62 13.23 10.90
C PRO A 19 8.48 12.16 10.23
N ILE A 20 8.28 11.92 8.92
CA ILE A 20 9.12 10.99 8.15
C ILE A 20 10.56 11.49 8.15
N ASN A 21 10.75 12.78 7.84
CA ASN A 21 12.08 13.39 7.83
C ASN A 21 12.72 13.43 9.22
N GLU A 22 11.94 13.54 10.29
CA GLU A 22 12.45 13.51 11.65
C GLU A 22 13.06 12.14 11.99
N VAL A 23 12.33 11.06 11.70
CA VAL A 23 12.84 9.70 11.86
C VAL A 23 14.08 9.46 10.99
N LEU A 24 14.04 9.88 9.73
CA LEU A 24 15.18 9.72 8.81
C LEU A 24 16.43 10.50 9.23
N ARG A 25 16.28 11.62 9.97
CA ARG A 25 17.42 12.41 10.47
C ARG A 25 18.15 11.77 11.63
N VAL A 26 17.43 11.11 12.53
CA VAL A 26 17.99 10.58 13.79
C VAL A 26 18.52 9.15 13.65
N THR A 27 18.22 8.49 12.54
CA THR A 27 18.68 7.12 12.30
C THR A 27 20.16 7.13 11.89
N GLU A 28 21.01 6.46 12.67
CA GLU A 28 22.39 6.16 12.27
C GLU A 28 22.48 4.92 11.36
N GLY A 29 23.46 4.89 10.46
CA GLY A 29 23.66 3.80 9.50
C GLY A 29 24.72 4.16 8.47
N HIS A 30 24.90 3.29 7.49
CA HIS A 30 25.89 3.45 6.42
C HIS A 30 25.35 2.94 5.09
N GLU A 31 25.98 3.33 3.99
CA GLU A 31 25.63 2.82 2.67
C GLU A 31 26.44 1.55 2.35
N GLU A 32 25.77 0.55 1.79
CA GLU A 32 26.39 -0.66 1.27
C GLU A 32 26.04 -0.87 -0.21
N LEU A 33 26.97 -1.48 -0.96
CA LEU A 33 26.70 -1.97 -2.31
C LEU A 33 26.06 -3.35 -2.23
N VAL A 34 24.81 -3.46 -2.67
CA VAL A 34 24.04 -4.71 -2.65
C VAL A 34 23.84 -5.22 -4.08
N GLU A 35 24.09 -6.51 -4.28
CA GLU A 35 23.90 -7.17 -5.57
C GLU A 35 22.41 -7.28 -5.92
N THR A 36 22.06 -6.96 -7.16
CA THR A 36 20.70 -7.02 -7.69
C THR A 36 20.50 -8.28 -8.54
N THR A 37 19.26 -8.77 -8.59
CA THR A 37 18.86 -9.95 -9.37
C THR A 37 19.11 -9.84 -10.88
N ALA A 38 19.34 -8.62 -11.39
CA ALA A 38 19.61 -8.34 -12.80
C ALA A 38 21.11 -8.22 -13.14
N ARG A 39 22.02 -8.81 -12.33
CA ARG A 39 23.49 -8.67 -12.46
C ARG A 39 23.94 -7.21 -12.47
N GLY A 40 23.62 -6.48 -11.41
CA GLY A 40 24.06 -5.11 -11.19
C GLY A 40 24.20 -4.80 -9.71
N TRP A 41 24.78 -3.66 -9.37
CA TRP A 41 24.92 -3.20 -7.98
C TRP A 41 24.04 -2.00 -7.74
N ARG A 42 23.48 -1.88 -6.53
CA ARG A 42 22.82 -0.66 -6.08
C ARG A 42 23.35 -0.26 -4.72
N MET A 43 23.31 1.04 -4.45
CA MET A 43 23.52 1.56 -3.11
C MET A 43 22.26 1.31 -2.28
N GLU A 44 22.43 0.77 -1.09
CA GLU A 44 21.38 0.59 -0.10
C GLU A 44 21.87 1.05 1.27
N TYR A 45 21.08 1.91 1.90
CA TYR A 45 21.34 2.34 3.26
C TYR A 45 20.97 1.22 4.23
N ILE A 46 21.93 0.84 5.07
CA ILE A 46 21.78 -0.12 6.14
C ILE A 46 21.70 0.65 7.45
N ALA A 47 20.52 0.65 8.07
CA ALA A 47 20.35 1.24 9.40
C ALA A 47 21.14 0.43 10.43
N ARG A 48 21.79 1.12 11.36
CA ARG A 48 22.47 0.48 12.48
C ARG A 48 21.42 -0.21 13.37
N GLU A 49 21.54 -1.51 13.56
CA GLU A 49 20.62 -2.25 14.42
C GLU A 49 20.83 -1.87 15.89
N GLY A 50 19.91 -1.09 16.44
CA GLY A 50 19.90 -0.68 17.84
C GLY A 50 18.52 -0.15 18.27
N GLY A 51 17.97 -0.68 19.36
CA GLY A 51 16.68 -0.23 19.91
C GLY A 51 15.49 -0.46 18.98
N LEU A 52 14.46 0.38 19.08
CA LEU A 52 13.28 0.39 18.19
C LEU A 52 13.41 1.40 17.04
N ASP A 53 14.41 2.27 17.10
CA ASP A 53 14.57 3.39 16.16
C ASP A 53 14.91 2.90 14.75
N TRP A 54 15.70 1.83 14.62
CA TRP A 54 15.99 1.22 13.32
C TRP A 54 14.72 0.70 12.61
N LEU A 55 13.72 0.21 13.35
CA LEU A 55 12.46 -0.26 12.78
C LEU A 55 11.63 0.91 12.25
N LEU A 56 11.57 2.00 13.02
CA LEU A 56 10.93 3.24 12.57
C LEU A 56 11.61 3.80 11.33
N ALA A 57 12.94 3.74 11.27
CA ALA A 57 13.72 4.15 10.11
C ALA A 57 13.38 3.34 8.86
N ALA A 58 13.30 2.01 8.99
CA ALA A 58 12.92 1.13 7.88
C ALA A 58 11.52 1.48 7.34
N ILE A 59 10.56 1.75 8.24
CA ILE A 59 9.20 2.18 7.86
C ILE A 59 9.23 3.56 7.18
N ALA A 60 9.97 4.52 7.76
CA ALA A 60 10.08 5.87 7.23
C ALA A 60 10.72 5.88 5.84
N ARG A 61 11.73 5.04 5.61
CA ARG A 61 12.40 4.90 4.31
C ARG A 61 11.49 4.26 3.28
N SER A 62 10.80 3.17 3.65
CA SER A 62 9.78 2.58 2.78
C SER A 62 8.66 3.57 2.41
N ALA A 63 8.25 4.43 3.36
CA ALA A 63 7.29 5.50 3.08
C ALA A 63 7.87 6.58 2.16
N ALA A 64 9.13 6.98 2.35
CA ALA A 64 9.81 7.94 1.49
C ALA A 64 9.94 7.40 0.06
N ASP A 65 10.38 6.15 -0.12
CA ASP A 65 10.49 5.48 -1.41
C ASP A 65 9.12 5.41 -2.11
N LEU A 66 8.05 5.13 -1.35
CA LEU A 66 6.69 5.14 -1.89
C LEU A 66 6.25 6.53 -2.37
N ILE A 67 6.71 7.59 -1.72
CA ILE A 67 6.40 8.98 -2.06
C ILE A 67 7.24 9.47 -3.26
N THR A 68 8.52 9.08 -3.34
CA THR A 68 9.49 9.57 -4.34
C THR A 68 9.53 8.73 -5.60
N GLU A 69 9.59 7.41 -5.46
CA GLU A 69 9.80 6.45 -6.55
C GLU A 69 8.54 5.64 -6.86
N GLY A 70 7.70 5.42 -5.86
CA GLY A 70 6.50 4.62 -5.97
C GLY A 70 5.64 5.15 -7.11
N GLN A 71 5.38 4.31 -8.13
CA GLN A 71 4.32 4.61 -9.08
C GLN A 71 3.02 4.73 -8.26
N PRO A 72 2.43 5.94 -8.10
CA PRO A 72 1.31 6.12 -7.17
C PRO A 72 0.09 5.28 -7.56
N SER A 73 0.07 4.79 -8.82
CA SER A 73 -0.88 3.83 -9.36
C SER A 73 -0.90 2.47 -8.66
N GLN A 74 0.12 2.14 -7.86
CA GLN A 74 0.21 0.85 -7.16
C GLN A 74 -0.45 0.90 -5.77
N VAL A 75 -0.59 2.07 -5.14
CA VAL A 75 -1.43 2.20 -3.95
C VAL A 75 -2.87 2.38 -4.40
N ARG A 76 -3.78 1.57 -3.86
CA ARG A 76 -5.19 1.58 -4.24
C ARG A 76 -6.09 1.54 -3.03
N GLN A 77 -7.23 2.21 -3.11
CA GLN A 77 -8.30 2.07 -2.13
C GLN A 77 -9.09 0.77 -2.40
N CYS A 78 -9.49 0.07 -1.34
CA CYS A 78 -10.39 -1.07 -1.46
C CYS A 78 -11.72 -0.65 -2.12
N ALA A 79 -12.17 -1.40 -3.12
CA ALA A 79 -13.42 -1.13 -3.82
C ALA A 79 -14.68 -1.47 -3.00
N ASN A 80 -14.54 -1.98 -1.77
CA ASN A 80 -15.68 -2.25 -0.89
C ASN A 80 -16.07 -0.94 -0.20
N PRO A 81 -17.30 -0.41 -0.38
CA PRO A 81 -17.71 0.87 0.20
C PRO A 81 -17.64 0.91 1.74
N SER A 82 -17.74 -0.24 2.40
CA SER A 82 -17.60 -0.35 3.87
C SER A 82 -16.16 -0.55 4.35
N CYS A 83 -15.17 -0.49 3.46
CA CYS A 83 -13.76 -0.70 3.78
C CYS A 83 -12.95 0.58 3.50
N SER A 84 -12.26 1.06 4.53
CA SER A 84 -11.38 2.24 4.47
C SER A 84 -9.92 1.92 4.17
N LEU A 85 -9.58 0.64 3.96
CA LEU A 85 -8.19 0.21 3.77
C LEU A 85 -7.65 0.61 2.39
N PHE A 86 -6.41 1.05 2.40
CA PHE A 86 -5.55 1.17 1.23
C PHE A 86 -4.63 -0.05 1.16
N PHE A 87 -4.20 -0.42 -0.04
CA PHE A 87 -3.29 -1.54 -0.24
C PHE A 87 -2.33 -1.27 -1.41
N TYR A 88 -1.15 -1.87 -1.33
CA TYR A 88 -0.20 -1.92 -2.43
C TYR A 88 -0.54 -3.09 -3.37
N ASP A 89 -0.89 -2.80 -4.61
CA ASP A 89 -1.27 -3.77 -5.63
C ASP A 89 -0.03 -4.39 -6.28
N ASN A 90 0.69 -5.27 -5.57
CA ASN A 90 1.83 -6.00 -6.12
C ASN A 90 1.42 -7.17 -7.05
N SER A 91 0.19 -7.20 -7.56
CA SER A 91 -0.26 -8.27 -8.46
C SER A 91 0.34 -8.10 -9.84
N ARG A 92 0.64 -9.23 -10.50
CA ARG A 92 1.22 -9.24 -11.86
C ARG A 92 0.41 -8.43 -12.87
N THR A 93 -0.92 -8.39 -12.74
CA THR A 93 -1.80 -7.66 -13.66
C THR A 93 -2.14 -6.25 -13.19
N ARG A 94 -1.76 -5.85 -11.96
CA ARG A 94 -2.06 -4.55 -11.34
C ARG A 94 -3.55 -4.17 -11.39
N ARG A 95 -4.43 -5.18 -11.33
CA ARG A 95 -5.90 -5.02 -11.44
C ARG A 95 -6.64 -5.42 -10.18
N ARG A 96 -5.95 -5.60 -9.05
CA ARG A 96 -6.57 -6.03 -7.80
C ARG A 96 -7.50 -4.96 -7.26
N ARG A 97 -8.77 -5.32 -7.01
CA ARG A 97 -9.80 -4.37 -6.53
C ARG A 97 -10.01 -4.37 -5.01
N TRP A 98 -9.51 -5.39 -4.32
CA TRP A 98 -9.85 -5.65 -2.91
C TRP A 98 -8.60 -5.72 -2.05
N CYS A 99 -8.62 -5.09 -0.87
CA CYS A 99 -7.51 -5.13 0.10
C CYS A 99 -7.15 -6.55 0.56
N SER A 100 -8.09 -7.49 0.48
CA SER A 100 -7.87 -8.92 0.67
C SER A 100 -8.95 -9.70 -0.07
N MET A 101 -8.54 -10.79 -0.73
CA MET A 101 -9.48 -11.69 -1.39
C MET A 101 -10.33 -12.46 -0.36
N SER A 102 -9.74 -12.87 0.76
CA SER A 102 -10.42 -13.62 1.83
C SER A 102 -11.44 -12.76 2.58
N LEU A 103 -11.18 -11.45 2.73
CA LEU A 103 -12.07 -10.52 3.41
C LEU A 103 -13.03 -9.82 2.44
N CYS A 104 -12.58 -8.77 1.76
CA CYS A 104 -13.45 -7.94 0.93
C CYS A 104 -13.86 -8.63 -0.39
N GLY A 105 -12.97 -9.44 -0.98
CA GLY A 105 -13.29 -10.21 -2.18
C GLY A 105 -14.42 -11.22 -1.95
N ASN A 106 -14.36 -11.97 -0.86
CA ASN A 106 -15.40 -12.93 -0.48
C ASN A 106 -16.72 -12.24 -0.10
N ARG A 107 -16.68 -11.15 0.67
CA ARG A 107 -17.88 -10.35 0.98
C ARG A 107 -18.62 -9.92 -0.30
N HIS A 108 -17.88 -9.44 -1.31
CA HIS A 108 -18.46 -9.08 -2.59
C HIS A 108 -19.06 -10.29 -3.34
N LYS A 109 -18.38 -11.45 -3.35
CA LYS A 109 -18.92 -12.68 -3.97
C LYS A 109 -20.23 -13.13 -3.32
N VAL A 110 -20.29 -13.12 -1.99
CA VAL A 110 -21.48 -13.52 -1.22
C VAL A 110 -22.65 -12.59 -1.53
N ALA A 111 -22.42 -11.27 -1.48
CA ALA A 111 -23.46 -10.28 -1.83
C ALA A 111 -23.97 -10.46 -3.27
N ALA A 112 -23.08 -10.70 -4.22
CA ALA A 112 -23.45 -10.94 -5.62
C ALA A 112 -24.27 -12.25 -5.79
N PHE A 113 -23.91 -13.32 -5.07
CA PHE A 113 -24.67 -14.56 -5.07
C PHE A 113 -26.08 -14.38 -4.48
N ALA A 114 -26.18 -13.70 -3.34
CA ALA A 114 -27.47 -13.40 -2.70
C ALA A 114 -28.38 -12.58 -3.65
N ARG A 115 -27.85 -11.53 -4.29
CA ARG A 115 -28.58 -10.71 -5.25
C ARG A 115 -29.12 -11.54 -6.42
N ARG A 116 -28.31 -12.46 -6.98
CA ARG A 116 -28.75 -13.38 -8.04
C ARG A 116 -29.86 -14.31 -7.58
N LYS A 117 -29.76 -14.85 -6.36
CA LYS A 117 -30.80 -15.74 -5.80
C LYS A 117 -32.12 -15.00 -5.59
N THR A 118 -32.07 -13.77 -5.08
CA THR A 118 -33.27 -12.93 -4.89
C THR A 118 -33.92 -12.57 -6.22
N LEU A 119 -33.13 -12.22 -7.25
CA LEU A 119 -33.65 -11.94 -8.59
C LEU A 119 -34.32 -13.16 -9.22
N LYS A 120 -33.69 -14.35 -9.13
CA LYS A 120 -34.31 -15.61 -9.60
C LYS A 120 -35.61 -15.93 -8.87
N ARG A 121 -35.66 -15.74 -7.56
CA ARG A 121 -36.90 -15.93 -6.77
C ARG A 121 -38.00 -14.98 -7.22
N ARG A 122 -37.69 -13.69 -7.40
CA ARG A 122 -38.65 -12.68 -7.88
C ARG A 122 -39.20 -13.01 -9.27
N ALA A 123 -38.34 -13.43 -10.20
CA ALA A 123 -38.76 -13.80 -11.55
C ALA A 123 -39.60 -15.09 -11.60
N ALA A 124 -39.51 -15.96 -10.59
CA ALA A 124 -40.32 -17.17 -10.48
C ALA A 124 -41.63 -16.95 -9.70
N SER A 125 -41.82 -15.78 -9.09
CA SER A 125 -43.02 -15.38 -8.35
C SER A 125 -43.84 -14.32 -9.08
N ALA A 126 -43.43 -13.97 -10.31
CA ALA A 126 -44.11 -13.08 -11.24
C ALA A 126 -44.52 -13.92 -12.46
#